data_AF-A0A136Q006-F1
#
_entry.id   AF-A0A136Q006-F1
#
_cell.length_a   1.000
_cell.length_b   1.000
_cell.length_c   1.000
_cell.angle_alpha   90.00
_cell.angle_beta   90.00
_cell.angle_gamma   90.00
#
_symmetry.space_group_name_H-M   'P 1'
#
loop_
_entity.id
_entity.type
_entity.pdbx_description
1 polymer ?
#
loop_
_entity_poly.entity_id
_entity_poly.type
_entity_poly.pdbx_seq_one_letter_code
_entity_poly.pdbx_strand_id
1 'polypeptide(L)'
;MIDDENRRRKKAVDDYNRQVRAHNRELQRVVDKHNREVRAHNARVRSNRQRLATEIARLNRQRSATRYVTVQTSAIALHTAYALVDEQSEQWNERGQELADLAEAETANSAQVVNTLLGESDADAEGIEETSLTDELSALSADLHSRWEGARFAINPRNPDAARHFCTSAREVIVELLNLAAPDAAVLGAKPDCKRGPDGVQVARREKINYLLDRNGASYEALGDFVETNVNDVMNLFSQFNKGTHGAAGRFDIPTLRTIKHRVEDSIRFLSSLVRGVQLSSGDVG
;
A
#
# COMPACT_ATOMS: atom_id res chain seq x y z
N MET A 1 -33.19 -6.79 62.61
CA MET A 1 -33.71 -7.14 61.26
C MET A 1 -33.50 -5.99 60.26
N ILE A 2 -33.89 -4.76 60.60
CA ILE A 2 -33.72 -3.55 59.75
C ILE A 2 -32.24 -3.24 59.45
N ASP A 3 -31.32 -3.44 60.41
CA ASP A 3 -29.89 -3.14 60.21
C ASP A 3 -29.16 -4.10 59.24
N ASP A 4 -29.60 -5.35 59.15
CA ASP A 4 -29.01 -6.32 58.22
C ASP A 4 -29.50 -6.08 56.80
N GLU A 5 -30.76 -5.66 56.64
CA GLU A 5 -31.31 -5.26 55.35
C GLU A 5 -30.64 -3.99 54.83
N ASN A 6 -30.42 -3.00 55.69
CA ASN A 6 -29.68 -1.77 55.35
C ASN A 6 -28.21 -2.06 54.98
N ARG A 7 -27.54 -2.97 55.68
CA ARG A 7 -26.17 -3.40 55.33
C ARG A 7 -26.11 -4.12 53.98
N ARG A 8 -27.08 -5.00 53.68
CA ARG A 8 -27.18 -5.68 52.38
C ARG A 8 -27.42 -4.70 51.24
N ARG A 9 -28.33 -3.73 51.42
CA ARG A 9 -28.59 -2.67 50.43
C ARG A 9 -27.36 -1.81 50.18
N LYS A 10 -26.66 -1.39 51.24
CA LYS A 10 -25.40 -0.62 51.11
C LYS A 10 -24.33 -1.39 50.35
N LYS A 11 -24.12 -2.67 50.67
CA LYS A 11 -23.17 -3.53 49.96
C LYS A 11 -23.52 -3.67 48.48
N ALA A 12 -24.79 -3.88 48.15
CA ALA A 12 -25.25 -3.97 46.76
C ALA A 12 -25.04 -2.66 45.99
N VAL A 13 -25.29 -1.51 46.61
CA VAL A 13 -25.02 -0.19 46.02
C VAL A 13 -23.52 0.04 45.81
N ASP A 14 -22.68 -0.36 46.77
CA ASP A 14 -21.23 -0.22 46.66
C ASP A 14 -20.63 -1.18 45.60
N ASP A 15 -21.18 -2.39 45.47
CA ASP A 15 -20.84 -3.34 44.40
C ASP A 15 -21.24 -2.79 43.03
N TYR A 16 -22.47 -2.29 42.89
CA TYR A 16 -22.96 -1.64 41.66
C TYR A 16 -22.09 -0.44 41.28
N ASN A 17 -21.82 0.47 42.23
CA ASN A 17 -20.97 1.64 41.98
C ASN A 17 -19.54 1.25 41.56
N ARG A 18 -18.99 0.16 42.11
CA ARG A 18 -17.69 -0.37 41.68
C ARG A 18 -17.73 -0.91 40.26
N GLN A 19 -18.77 -1.65 39.89
CA GLN A 19 -18.96 -2.17 38.53
C GLN A 19 -19.12 -1.04 37.51
N VAL A 20 -19.95 -0.03 37.81
CA VAL A 20 -20.13 1.16 36.96
C VAL A 20 -18.81 1.91 36.77
N ARG A 21 -18.02 2.13 37.83
CA ARG A 21 -16.70 2.77 37.72
C ARG A 21 -15.73 1.95 36.89
N ALA A 22 -15.76 0.62 37.00
CA ALA A 22 -14.92 -0.27 36.20
C ALA A 22 -15.30 -0.20 34.71
N HIS A 23 -16.60 -0.27 34.41
CA HIS A 23 -17.14 -0.13 33.06
C HIS A 23 -16.79 1.23 32.44
N ASN A 24 -16.98 2.32 33.17
CA ASN A 24 -16.65 3.66 32.69
C ASN A 24 -15.15 3.84 32.41
N ARG A 25 -14.27 3.26 33.24
CA ARG A 25 -12.82 3.28 32.98
C ARG A 25 -12.46 2.51 31.72
N GLU A 26 -13.13 1.40 31.45
CA GLU A 26 -12.87 0.60 30.25
C GLU A 26 -13.36 1.31 29.00
N LEU A 27 -14.58 1.86 29.04
CA LEU A 27 -15.09 2.72 27.96
C LEU A 27 -14.15 3.89 27.67
N GLN A 28 -13.67 4.57 28.71
CA GLN A 28 -12.73 5.68 28.54
C GLN A 28 -11.43 5.22 27.85
N ARG A 29 -10.87 4.06 28.22
CA ARG A 29 -9.66 3.52 27.56
C ARG A 29 -9.89 3.20 26.09
N VAL A 30 -11.01 2.59 25.76
CA VAL A 30 -11.38 2.26 24.37
C VAL A 30 -11.53 3.54 23.55
N VAL A 31 -12.23 4.54 24.09
CA VAL A 31 -12.42 5.85 23.45
C VAL A 31 -11.08 6.59 23.30
N ASP A 32 -10.23 6.60 24.33
CA ASP A 32 -8.92 7.25 24.27
C ASP A 32 -7.98 6.55 23.28
N LYS A 33 -8.02 5.22 23.20
CA LYS A 33 -7.28 4.45 22.20
C LYS A 33 -7.74 4.80 20.79
N HIS A 34 -9.04 4.75 20.53
CA HIS A 34 -9.62 5.10 19.24
C HIS A 34 -9.29 6.55 18.86
N ASN A 35 -9.44 7.51 19.78
CA ASN A 35 -9.09 8.91 19.53
C ASN A 35 -7.61 9.11 19.20
N ARG A 36 -6.70 8.35 19.84
CA ARG A 36 -5.28 8.38 19.48
C ARG A 36 -5.04 7.84 18.07
N GLU A 37 -5.67 6.74 17.72
CA GLU A 37 -5.57 6.12 16.39
C GLU A 37 -6.10 7.07 15.31
N VAL A 38 -7.27 7.70 15.52
CA VAL A 38 -7.85 8.72 14.63
C VAL A 38 -6.91 9.92 14.47
N ARG A 39 -6.33 10.44 15.57
CA ARG A 39 -5.39 11.57 15.49
C ARG A 39 -4.12 11.21 14.72
N ALA A 40 -3.56 10.02 14.95
CA ALA A 40 -2.39 9.54 14.24
C ALA A 40 -2.68 9.34 12.75
N HIS A 41 -3.85 8.78 12.43
CA HIS A 41 -4.34 8.64 11.07
C HIS A 41 -4.49 10.01 10.38
N ASN A 42 -5.21 10.95 10.99
CA ASN A 42 -5.41 12.30 10.43
C ASN A 42 -4.09 13.09 10.28
N ALA A 43 -3.10 12.84 11.15
CA ALA A 43 -1.77 13.41 11.00
C ALA A 43 -1.05 12.84 9.76
N ARG A 44 -1.13 11.52 9.55
CA ARG A 44 -0.56 10.86 8.36
C ARG A 44 -1.23 11.34 7.07
N VAL A 45 -2.56 11.39 7.01
CA VAL A 45 -3.29 11.89 5.83
C VAL A 45 -2.86 13.32 5.51
N ARG A 46 -2.83 14.24 6.48
CA ARG A 46 -2.37 15.63 6.24
C ARG A 46 -0.93 15.70 5.75
N SER A 47 -0.04 14.89 6.33
CA SER A 47 1.37 14.82 5.92
C SER A 47 1.51 14.30 4.49
N ASN A 48 0.74 13.26 4.12
CA ASN A 48 0.73 12.70 2.78
C ASN A 48 0.21 13.72 1.76
N ARG A 49 -0.87 14.47 2.09
CA ARG A 49 -1.45 15.46 1.18
C ARG A 49 -0.48 16.59 0.91
N GLN A 50 0.16 17.08 1.97
CA GLN A 50 1.18 18.12 1.84
C GLN A 50 2.36 17.62 1.01
N ARG A 51 2.87 16.41 1.28
CA ARG A 51 3.97 15.79 0.54
C ARG A 51 3.60 15.61 -0.94
N LEU A 52 2.42 15.07 -1.24
CA LEU A 52 1.93 14.90 -2.60
C LEU A 52 1.86 16.23 -3.34
N ALA A 53 1.28 17.26 -2.72
CA ALA A 53 1.19 18.59 -3.32
C ALA A 53 2.58 19.16 -3.65
N THR A 54 3.55 19.01 -2.76
CA THR A 54 4.94 19.43 -2.98
C THR A 54 5.59 18.67 -4.12
N GLU A 55 5.50 17.34 -4.14
CA GLU A 55 6.15 16.50 -5.14
C GLU A 55 5.52 16.69 -6.54
N ILE A 56 4.21 16.88 -6.63
CA ILE A 56 3.53 17.19 -7.90
C ILE A 56 3.88 18.59 -8.40
N ALA A 57 3.99 19.57 -7.50
CA ALA A 57 4.42 20.92 -7.88
C ALA A 57 5.83 20.91 -8.48
N ARG A 58 6.76 20.12 -7.91
CA ARG A 58 8.12 19.89 -8.46
C ARG A 58 8.06 19.18 -9.81
N LEU A 59 7.35 18.07 -9.88
CA LEU A 59 7.19 17.27 -11.11
C LEU A 59 6.68 18.12 -12.28
N ASN A 60 5.71 19.00 -12.02
CA ASN A 60 5.12 19.88 -13.02
C ASN A 60 6.10 20.93 -13.55
N ARG A 61 7.04 21.41 -12.74
CA ARG A 61 8.10 22.33 -13.19
C ARG A 61 9.08 21.67 -14.17
N GLN A 62 9.22 20.35 -14.09
CA GLN A 62 10.19 19.57 -14.86
C GLN A 62 9.58 18.82 -16.05
N ARG A 63 8.35 19.17 -16.47
CA ARG A 63 7.66 18.52 -17.61
C ARG A 63 8.42 18.54 -18.94
N SER A 64 9.38 19.45 -19.10
CA SER A 64 10.21 19.58 -20.31
C SER A 64 11.47 18.69 -20.31
N ALA A 65 11.75 17.96 -19.23
CA ALA A 65 12.89 17.07 -19.16
C ALA A 65 12.77 15.92 -20.17
N THR A 66 13.81 15.68 -20.95
CA THR A 66 13.85 14.61 -21.96
C THR A 66 14.39 13.28 -21.41
N ARG A 67 14.81 13.26 -20.13
CA ARG A 67 15.32 12.08 -19.43
C ARG A 67 14.22 11.46 -18.58
N TYR A 68 14.16 10.13 -18.54
CA TYR A 68 13.17 9.38 -17.74
C TYR A 68 11.70 9.63 -18.12
N VAL A 69 11.42 10.04 -19.36
CA VAL A 69 10.08 10.36 -19.86
C VAL A 69 9.06 9.27 -19.54
N THR A 70 9.39 7.99 -19.71
CA THR A 70 8.47 6.89 -19.39
C THR A 70 8.03 6.87 -17.93
N VAL A 71 8.95 7.09 -16.99
CA VAL A 71 8.67 7.11 -15.54
C VAL A 71 7.90 8.38 -15.17
N GLN A 72 8.24 9.52 -15.80
CA GLN A 72 7.52 10.76 -15.62
C GLN A 72 6.07 10.67 -16.12
N THR A 73 5.86 10.12 -17.32
CA THR A 73 4.52 9.91 -17.88
C THR A 73 3.70 8.95 -17.02
N SER A 74 4.30 7.88 -16.50
CA SER A 74 3.58 6.95 -15.62
C SER A 74 3.22 7.57 -14.27
N ALA A 75 4.12 8.37 -13.66
CA ALA A 75 3.82 9.09 -12.43
C ALA A 75 2.70 10.12 -12.61
N ILE A 76 2.68 10.83 -13.75
CA ILE A 76 1.58 11.75 -14.10
C ILE A 76 0.27 10.98 -14.30
N ALA A 77 0.30 9.84 -14.99
CA ALA A 77 -0.89 9.01 -15.17
C ALA A 77 -1.43 8.49 -13.82
N LEU A 78 -0.54 8.08 -12.92
CA LEU A 78 -0.90 7.66 -11.57
C LEU A 78 -1.53 8.79 -10.76
N HIS A 79 -0.97 9.99 -10.83
CA HIS A 79 -1.57 11.18 -10.18
C HIS A 79 -2.96 11.51 -10.73
N THR A 80 -3.15 11.43 -12.05
CA THR A 80 -4.47 11.62 -12.66
C THR A 80 -5.47 10.56 -12.19
N ALA A 81 -5.05 9.29 -12.11
CA ALA A 81 -5.91 8.23 -11.59
C ALA A 81 -6.26 8.45 -10.11
N TYR A 82 -5.30 8.90 -9.31
CA TYR A 82 -5.54 9.24 -7.90
C TYR A 82 -6.49 10.42 -7.73
N ALA A 83 -6.42 11.45 -8.59
CA ALA A 83 -7.35 12.58 -8.50
C ALA A 83 -8.82 12.14 -8.61
N LEU A 84 -9.12 11.11 -9.43
CA LEU A 84 -10.45 10.51 -9.51
C LEU A 84 -10.81 9.72 -8.25
N VAL A 85 -9.84 9.04 -7.64
CA VAL A 85 -10.02 8.36 -6.36
C VAL A 85 -10.34 9.36 -5.26
N ASP A 86 -9.54 10.43 -5.13
CA ASP A 86 -9.72 11.47 -4.10
C ASP A 86 -11.11 12.12 -4.20
N GLU A 87 -11.52 12.51 -5.40
CA GLU A 87 -12.84 13.11 -5.67
C GLU A 87 -14.01 12.21 -5.25
N GLN A 88 -13.89 10.89 -5.43
CA GLN A 88 -14.99 9.95 -5.18
C GLN A 88 -14.96 9.33 -3.78
N SER A 89 -13.80 9.31 -3.14
CA SER A 89 -13.54 8.54 -1.91
C SER A 89 -14.35 8.97 -0.69
N GLU A 90 -14.81 10.22 -0.64
CA GLU A 90 -15.60 10.74 0.49
C GLU A 90 -16.88 9.92 0.75
N GLN A 91 -17.46 9.34 -0.31
CA GLN A 91 -18.71 8.57 -0.24
C GLN A 91 -18.48 7.06 -0.14
N TRP A 92 -17.22 6.61 -0.19
CA TRP A 92 -16.89 5.20 -0.13
C TRP A 92 -17.04 4.67 1.30
N ASN A 93 -17.12 3.34 1.41
CA ASN A 93 -17.10 2.69 2.72
C ASN A 93 -15.70 2.79 3.36
N GLU A 94 -15.59 2.40 4.62
CA GLU A 94 -14.34 2.43 5.40
C GLU A 94 -13.18 1.74 4.67
N ARG A 95 -13.47 0.62 4.01
CA ARG A 95 -12.46 -0.14 3.27
C ARG A 95 -11.97 0.58 2.02
N GLY A 96 -12.88 1.21 1.28
CA GLY A 96 -12.54 2.05 0.13
C GLY A 96 -11.71 3.26 0.55
N GLN A 97 -12.07 3.90 1.67
CA GLN A 97 -11.33 5.03 2.22
C GLN A 97 -9.91 4.64 2.64
N GLU A 98 -9.74 3.50 3.33
CA GLU A 98 -8.42 2.98 3.69
C GLU A 98 -7.53 2.77 2.45
N LEU A 99 -8.10 2.22 1.37
CA LEU A 99 -7.37 2.03 0.11
C LEU A 99 -7.09 3.35 -0.61
N ALA A 100 -7.97 4.35 -0.49
CA ALA A 100 -7.74 5.70 -1.03
C ALA A 100 -6.59 6.42 -0.30
N ASP A 101 -6.48 6.27 1.02
CA ASP A 101 -5.35 6.82 1.79
C ASP A 101 -4.01 6.19 1.39
N LEU A 102 -4.00 4.88 1.14
CA LEU A 102 -2.82 4.19 0.64
C LEU A 102 -2.51 4.63 -0.82
N ALA A 103 -3.52 4.88 -1.64
CA ALA A 103 -3.36 5.39 -3.00
C ALA A 103 -2.69 6.78 -3.03
N GLU A 104 -3.03 7.63 -2.06
CA GLU A 104 -2.40 8.94 -1.88
C GLU A 104 -0.89 8.79 -1.61
N ALA A 105 -0.52 7.91 -0.68
CA ALA A 105 0.87 7.64 -0.33
C ALA A 105 1.68 7.11 -1.53
N GLU A 106 1.09 6.17 -2.27
CA GLU A 106 1.67 5.60 -3.49
C GLU A 106 1.93 6.66 -4.57
N THR A 107 1.00 7.59 -4.74
CA THR A 107 1.11 8.69 -5.70
C THR A 107 2.24 9.64 -5.31
N ALA A 108 2.36 9.98 -4.02
CA ALA A 108 3.45 10.82 -3.52
C ALA A 108 4.81 10.15 -3.70
N ASN A 109 4.90 8.85 -3.40
CA ASN A 109 6.13 8.07 -3.58
C ASN A 109 6.56 8.01 -5.05
N SER A 110 5.61 7.86 -5.99
CA SER A 110 5.91 7.86 -7.43
C SER A 110 6.48 9.20 -7.90
N ALA A 111 5.84 10.31 -7.51
CA ALA A 111 6.33 11.65 -7.82
C ALA A 111 7.73 11.91 -7.22
N GLN A 112 7.96 11.48 -5.98
CA GLN A 112 9.25 11.58 -5.30
C GLN A 112 10.37 10.86 -6.06
N VAL A 113 10.12 9.65 -6.57
CA VAL A 113 11.09 8.91 -7.38
C VAL A 113 11.46 9.72 -8.63
N VAL A 114 10.48 10.31 -9.32
CA VAL A 114 10.77 11.10 -10.52
C VAL A 114 11.61 12.33 -10.19
N ASN A 115 11.26 13.08 -9.14
CA ASN A 115 12.01 14.26 -8.73
C ASN A 115 13.44 13.89 -8.30
N THR A 116 13.61 12.77 -7.59
CA THR A 116 14.93 12.21 -7.23
C THR A 116 15.75 11.88 -8.48
N LEU A 117 15.14 11.19 -9.46
CA LEU A 117 15.80 10.83 -10.72
C LEU A 117 16.18 12.07 -11.55
N LEU A 118 15.40 13.15 -11.47
CA LEU A 118 15.69 14.41 -12.15
C LEU A 118 16.70 15.30 -11.41
N GLY A 119 17.12 14.91 -10.21
CA GLY A 119 18.17 15.58 -9.44
C GLY A 119 17.67 16.69 -8.51
N GLU A 120 16.36 16.74 -8.24
CA GLU A 120 15.74 17.65 -7.25
C GLU A 120 15.61 17.01 -5.86
N SER A 121 16.49 16.06 -5.51
CA SER A 121 16.53 15.55 -4.15
C SER A 121 17.03 16.65 -3.21
N ASP A 122 16.14 17.18 -2.37
CA ASP A 122 16.60 17.77 -1.11
C ASP A 122 17.27 16.66 -0.29
N ALA A 123 18.26 17.03 0.51
CA ALA A 123 19.07 16.13 1.33
C ALA A 123 18.29 15.40 2.46
N ASP A 124 16.95 15.41 2.42
CA ASP A 124 16.04 14.79 3.38
C ASP A 124 15.79 13.28 3.11
N ALA A 125 16.74 12.61 2.45
CA ALA A 125 16.78 11.14 2.43
C ALA A 125 17.00 10.54 3.84
N GLU A 126 17.27 11.37 4.85
CA GLU A 126 17.40 11.00 6.27
C GLU A 126 16.08 10.54 6.92
N GLY A 127 14.92 10.78 6.28
CA GLY A 127 13.60 10.41 6.81
C GLY A 127 12.99 9.12 6.23
N ILE A 128 13.66 8.44 5.29
CA ILE A 128 13.18 7.14 4.81
C ILE A 128 13.49 6.12 5.89
N GLU A 129 12.55 5.91 6.82
CA GLU A 129 12.64 4.80 7.78
C GLU A 129 12.96 3.51 7.02
N GLU A 130 13.87 2.71 7.57
CA GLU A 130 14.19 1.40 7.03
C GLU A 130 13.01 0.46 7.33
N THR A 131 11.96 0.60 6.54
CA THR A 131 10.76 -0.23 6.61
C THR A 131 11.06 -1.62 6.02
N SER A 132 10.35 -2.63 6.53
CA SER A 132 10.53 -4.02 6.14
C SER A 132 9.18 -4.72 6.07
N LEU A 133 8.85 -5.29 4.90
CA LEU A 133 7.63 -6.07 4.62
C LEU A 133 7.64 -7.51 5.16
N THR A 134 8.55 -7.82 6.08
CA THR A 134 8.90 -9.21 6.42
C THR A 134 7.72 -9.96 7.03
N ASP A 135 6.98 -9.30 7.93
CA ASP A 135 5.84 -9.91 8.63
C ASP A 135 4.60 -9.94 7.73
N GLU A 136 4.44 -8.96 6.83
CA GLU A 136 3.30 -8.93 5.94
C GLU A 136 3.35 -10.03 4.87
N LEU A 137 4.53 -10.23 4.27
CA LEU A 137 4.68 -11.23 3.21
C LEU A 137 4.77 -12.64 3.78
N SER A 138 5.42 -12.85 4.92
CA SER A 138 5.56 -14.18 5.52
C SER A 138 4.20 -14.78 5.93
N ALA A 139 3.27 -13.95 6.38
CA ALA A 139 1.90 -14.39 6.67
C ALA A 139 1.08 -14.76 5.41
N LEU A 140 1.48 -14.30 4.22
CA LEU A 140 0.84 -14.65 2.96
C LEU A 140 1.50 -15.86 2.28
N SER A 141 2.83 -15.86 2.18
CA SER A 141 3.62 -16.94 1.60
C SER A 141 5.10 -16.83 1.98
N ALA A 142 5.67 -17.94 2.43
CA ALA A 142 7.11 -18.03 2.67
C ALA A 142 7.96 -17.80 1.39
N ASP A 143 7.41 -18.14 0.22
CA ASP A 143 8.06 -17.86 -1.07
C ASP A 143 8.12 -16.36 -1.36
N LEU A 144 7.00 -15.65 -1.18
CA LEU A 144 6.95 -14.18 -1.36
C LEU A 144 7.92 -13.46 -0.42
N HIS A 145 7.98 -13.90 0.84
CA HIS A 145 8.96 -13.40 1.81
C HIS A 145 10.40 -13.63 1.33
N SER A 146 10.72 -14.84 0.88
CA SER A 146 12.07 -15.20 0.42
C SER A 146 12.49 -14.39 -0.81
N ARG A 147 11.58 -14.15 -1.76
CA ARG A 147 11.84 -13.30 -2.93
C ARG A 147 12.08 -11.85 -2.54
N TRP A 148 11.33 -11.33 -1.58
CA TRP A 148 11.53 -9.96 -1.08
C TRP A 148 12.87 -9.82 -0.35
N GLU A 149 13.24 -10.79 0.49
CA GLU A 149 14.56 -10.84 1.13
C GLU A 149 15.70 -10.85 0.10
N GLY A 150 15.55 -11.64 -0.97
CA GLY A 150 16.47 -11.64 -2.10
C GLY A 150 16.57 -10.28 -2.78
N ALA A 151 15.44 -9.60 -3.00
CA ALA A 151 15.41 -8.25 -3.55
C ALA A 151 16.14 -7.25 -2.63
N ARG A 152 15.87 -7.27 -1.32
CA ARG A 152 16.52 -6.39 -0.35
C ARG A 152 18.03 -6.63 -0.29
N PHE A 153 18.46 -7.88 -0.27
CA PHE A 153 19.87 -8.26 -0.30
C PHE A 153 20.57 -7.82 -1.59
N ALA A 154 19.85 -7.80 -2.72
CA ALA A 154 20.40 -7.37 -4.00
C ALA A 154 20.83 -5.90 -4.00
N ILE A 155 20.17 -5.02 -3.23
CA ILE A 155 20.54 -3.60 -3.06
C ILE A 155 21.77 -3.48 -2.13
N ASN A 156 22.89 -4.03 -2.58
CA ASN A 156 24.18 -3.94 -1.92
C ASN A 156 25.15 -3.16 -2.81
N PRO A 157 25.86 -2.14 -2.30
CA PRO A 157 26.85 -1.38 -3.09
C PRO A 157 27.97 -2.25 -3.71
N ARG A 158 28.19 -3.45 -3.18
CA ARG A 158 29.17 -4.42 -3.71
C ARG A 158 28.60 -5.33 -4.79
N ASN A 159 27.30 -5.29 -5.05
CA ASN A 159 26.67 -6.05 -6.11
C ASN A 159 26.62 -5.21 -7.40
N PRO A 160 27.45 -5.52 -8.41
CA PRO A 160 27.46 -4.78 -9.67
C PRO A 160 26.15 -4.91 -10.46
N ASP A 161 25.33 -5.93 -10.16
CA ASP A 161 24.03 -6.19 -10.79
C ASP A 161 22.84 -5.95 -9.83
N ALA A 162 23.05 -5.11 -8.80
CA ALA A 162 22.06 -4.79 -7.77
C ALA A 162 20.69 -4.42 -8.32
N ALA A 163 20.68 -3.52 -9.31
CA ALA A 163 19.45 -3.02 -9.90
C ALA A 163 18.66 -4.12 -10.64
N ARG A 164 19.33 -4.94 -11.45
CA ARG A 164 18.68 -6.03 -12.18
C ARG A 164 18.13 -7.08 -11.23
N HIS A 165 18.94 -7.54 -10.27
CA HIS A 165 18.52 -8.55 -9.29
C HIS A 165 17.35 -8.05 -8.43
N PHE A 166 17.41 -6.78 -7.98
CA PHE A 166 16.31 -6.16 -7.25
C PHE A 166 15.03 -6.11 -8.08
N CYS A 167 15.09 -5.58 -9.31
CA CYS A 167 13.90 -5.45 -10.17
C CYS A 167 13.28 -6.79 -10.55
N THR A 168 14.09 -7.80 -10.86
CA THR A 168 13.58 -9.14 -11.18
C THR A 168 12.83 -9.72 -9.99
N SER A 169 13.46 -9.73 -8.81
CA SER A 169 12.87 -10.32 -7.60
C SER A 169 11.62 -9.54 -7.15
N ALA A 170 11.65 -8.21 -7.18
CA ALA A 170 10.51 -7.38 -6.80
C ALA A 170 9.33 -7.49 -7.78
N ARG A 171 9.61 -7.60 -9.08
CA ARG A 171 8.57 -7.87 -10.09
C ARG A 171 7.86 -9.19 -9.79
N GLU A 172 8.62 -10.23 -9.50
CA GLU A 172 8.06 -11.54 -9.17
C GLU A 172 7.18 -11.47 -7.93
N VAL A 173 7.60 -10.75 -6.87
CA VAL A 173 6.75 -10.54 -5.68
C VAL A 173 5.39 -9.92 -6.06
N ILE A 174 5.38 -8.86 -6.87
CA ILE A 174 4.14 -8.17 -7.27
C ILE A 174 3.23 -9.09 -8.10
N VAL A 175 3.80 -9.84 -9.05
CA VAL A 175 3.03 -10.74 -9.93
C VAL A 175 2.47 -11.91 -9.14
N GLU A 176 3.29 -12.57 -8.34
CA GLU A 176 2.89 -13.73 -7.55
C GLU A 176 1.90 -13.37 -6.44
N LEU A 177 2.02 -12.18 -5.84
CA LEU A 177 1.04 -11.70 -4.85
C LEU A 177 -0.38 -11.64 -5.44
N LEU A 178 -0.53 -11.11 -6.66
CA LEU A 178 -1.82 -11.06 -7.35
C LEU A 178 -2.29 -12.45 -7.81
N ASN A 179 -1.38 -13.29 -8.30
CA ASN A 179 -1.73 -14.63 -8.77
C ASN A 179 -2.17 -15.56 -7.63
N LEU A 180 -1.53 -15.45 -6.47
CA LEU A 180 -1.90 -16.22 -5.28
C LEU A 180 -3.29 -15.82 -4.77
N ALA A 181 -3.58 -14.52 -4.75
CA ALA A 181 -4.84 -13.99 -4.23
C ALA A 181 -6.01 -14.08 -5.22
N ALA A 182 -5.72 -13.99 -6.52
CA ALA A 182 -6.69 -14.09 -7.60
C ALA A 182 -6.24 -15.11 -8.66
N PRO A 183 -6.25 -16.42 -8.35
CA PRO A 183 -5.95 -17.46 -9.32
C PRO A 183 -6.90 -17.41 -10.50
N ASP A 184 -6.42 -17.69 -11.71
CA ASP A 184 -7.20 -17.60 -12.94
C ASP A 184 -8.51 -18.38 -12.86
N ALA A 185 -8.46 -19.61 -12.33
CA ALA A 185 -9.65 -20.45 -12.15
C ALA A 185 -10.70 -19.79 -11.24
N ALA A 186 -10.27 -19.09 -10.19
CA ALA A 186 -11.17 -18.42 -9.26
C ALA A 186 -11.80 -17.17 -9.87
N VAL A 187 -11.04 -16.39 -10.65
CA VAL A 187 -11.56 -15.22 -11.37
C VAL A 187 -12.53 -15.66 -12.46
N LEU A 188 -12.20 -16.69 -13.22
CA LEU A 188 -13.05 -17.24 -14.28
C LEU A 188 -14.33 -17.88 -13.72
N GLY A 189 -14.25 -18.51 -12.54
CA GLY A 189 -15.43 -19.02 -11.86
C GLY A 189 -16.41 -17.93 -11.47
N ALA A 190 -15.92 -16.74 -11.10
CA ALA A 190 -16.76 -15.59 -10.79
C ALA A 190 -17.21 -14.79 -12.03
N LYS A 191 -16.36 -14.70 -13.05
CA LYS A 191 -16.60 -13.95 -14.29
C LYS A 191 -16.05 -14.72 -15.50
N PRO A 192 -16.85 -15.63 -16.10
CA PRO A 192 -16.39 -16.48 -17.22
C PRO A 192 -15.94 -15.68 -18.45
N ASP A 193 -16.59 -14.54 -18.71
CA ASP A 193 -16.34 -13.68 -19.88
C ASP A 193 -15.30 -12.58 -19.60
N CYS A 194 -14.45 -12.75 -18.58
CA CYS A 194 -13.42 -11.76 -18.26
C CYS A 194 -12.34 -11.66 -19.36
N LYS A 195 -11.75 -10.47 -19.51
CA LYS A 195 -10.67 -10.26 -20.49
C LYS A 195 -9.45 -11.15 -20.17
N ARG A 196 -8.86 -11.69 -21.23
CA ARG A 196 -7.60 -12.44 -21.17
C ARG A 196 -6.40 -11.51 -21.30
N GLY A 197 -5.27 -11.95 -20.76
CA GLY A 197 -3.98 -11.30 -20.91
C GLY A 197 -3.43 -11.40 -22.35
N PRO A 198 -2.25 -10.81 -22.61
CA PRO A 198 -1.65 -10.77 -23.94
C PRO A 198 -1.38 -12.14 -24.57
N ASP A 199 -1.19 -13.18 -23.75
CA ASP A 199 -0.99 -14.56 -24.20
C ASP A 199 -2.30 -15.28 -24.58
N GLY A 200 -3.46 -14.66 -24.32
CA GLY A 200 -4.79 -15.22 -24.54
C GLY A 200 -5.17 -16.33 -23.56
N VAL A 201 -4.26 -16.76 -22.68
CA VAL A 201 -4.47 -17.88 -21.76
C VAL A 201 -4.78 -17.36 -20.37
N GLN A 202 -3.92 -16.49 -19.85
CA GLN A 202 -4.04 -15.99 -18.48
C GLN A 202 -5.15 -14.96 -18.36
N VAL A 203 -5.74 -14.85 -17.16
CA VAL A 203 -6.69 -13.76 -16.88
C VAL A 203 -5.94 -12.42 -16.84
N ALA A 204 -6.50 -11.38 -17.46
CA ALA A 204 -5.88 -10.07 -17.45
C ALA A 204 -5.71 -9.53 -16.01
N ARG A 205 -4.59 -8.87 -15.73
CA ARG A 205 -4.30 -8.32 -14.38
C ARG A 205 -5.40 -7.39 -13.88
N ARG A 206 -5.96 -6.53 -14.76
CA ARG A 206 -7.10 -5.66 -14.43
C ARG A 206 -8.30 -6.45 -13.91
N GLU A 207 -8.58 -7.62 -14.47
CA GLU A 207 -9.69 -8.48 -14.03
C GLU A 207 -9.39 -9.15 -12.68
N LYS A 208 -8.13 -9.55 -12.43
CA LYS A 208 -7.67 -10.02 -11.10
C LYS A 208 -7.82 -8.92 -10.04
N ILE A 209 -7.46 -7.69 -10.37
CA ILE A 209 -7.62 -6.53 -9.48
C ILE A 209 -9.09 -6.30 -9.16
N ASN A 210 -9.96 -6.26 -10.17
CA ASN A 210 -11.40 -6.08 -9.97
C ASN A 210 -11.98 -7.18 -9.09
N TYR A 211 -11.60 -8.42 -9.35
CA TYR A 211 -11.99 -9.55 -8.53
C TYR A 211 -11.62 -9.38 -7.04
N LEU A 212 -10.41 -8.89 -6.74
CA LEU A 212 -9.98 -8.62 -5.37
C LEU A 212 -10.74 -7.45 -4.75
N LEU A 213 -10.99 -6.39 -5.51
CA LEU A 213 -11.78 -5.24 -5.04
C LEU A 213 -13.23 -5.63 -4.72
N ASP A 214 -13.85 -6.45 -5.57
CA ASP A 214 -15.19 -7.01 -5.36
C ASP A 214 -15.24 -7.83 -4.06
N ARG A 215 -14.27 -8.75 -3.87
CA ARG A 215 -14.14 -9.57 -2.66
C ARG A 215 -13.98 -8.75 -1.38
N ASN A 216 -13.41 -7.55 -1.49
CA ASN A 216 -13.18 -6.64 -0.37
C ASN A 216 -14.34 -5.66 -0.13
N GLY A 217 -15.40 -5.72 -0.92
CA GLY A 217 -16.47 -4.71 -0.87
C GLY A 217 -16.00 -3.32 -1.29
N ALA A 218 -14.89 -3.19 -2.02
CA ALA A 218 -14.30 -1.93 -2.47
C ALA A 218 -14.32 -1.81 -4.00
N SER A 219 -15.39 -2.32 -4.63
CA SER A 219 -15.57 -2.31 -6.08
C SER A 219 -15.90 -0.90 -6.60
N TYR A 220 -14.87 -0.07 -6.69
CA TYR A 220 -14.94 1.27 -7.25
C TYR A 220 -14.08 1.30 -8.52
N GLU A 221 -14.66 1.74 -9.63
CA GLU A 221 -13.97 1.77 -10.93
C GLU A 221 -12.68 2.59 -10.87
N ALA A 222 -12.76 3.81 -10.29
CA ALA A 222 -11.63 4.70 -10.09
C ALA A 222 -10.51 4.05 -9.27
N LEU A 223 -10.85 3.29 -8.22
CA LEU A 223 -9.87 2.58 -7.41
C LEU A 223 -9.20 1.46 -8.21
N GLY A 224 -9.98 0.71 -8.98
CA GLY A 224 -9.42 -0.30 -9.85
C GLY A 224 -8.46 0.26 -10.90
N ASP A 225 -8.83 1.38 -11.53
CA ASP A 225 -7.99 2.05 -12.53
C ASP A 225 -6.72 2.58 -11.88
N PHE A 226 -6.82 3.11 -10.67
CA PHE A 226 -5.67 3.49 -9.86
C PHE A 226 -4.74 2.29 -9.60
N VAL A 227 -5.25 1.16 -9.12
CA VAL A 227 -4.41 -0.01 -8.81
C VAL A 227 -3.69 -0.51 -10.06
N GLU A 228 -4.38 -0.64 -11.19
CA GLU A 228 -3.76 -1.06 -12.45
C GLU A 228 -2.69 -0.05 -12.92
N THR A 229 -2.97 1.24 -12.80
CA THR A 229 -2.03 2.31 -13.12
C THR A 229 -0.82 2.28 -12.20
N ASN A 230 -1.01 2.01 -10.91
CA ASN A 230 0.05 1.88 -9.91
C ASN A 230 1.00 0.72 -10.25
N VAL A 231 0.45 -0.45 -10.58
CA VAL A 231 1.29 -1.59 -10.98
C VAL A 231 2.04 -1.27 -12.27
N ASN A 232 1.40 -0.64 -13.25
CA ASN A 232 2.08 -0.21 -14.48
C ASN A 232 3.20 0.80 -14.21
N ASP A 233 2.99 1.76 -13.30
CA ASP A 233 4.00 2.73 -12.89
C ASP A 233 5.25 2.05 -12.32
N VAL A 234 5.08 1.10 -11.40
CA VAL A 234 6.20 0.31 -10.85
C VAL A 234 6.89 -0.54 -11.92
N MET A 235 6.14 -1.18 -12.81
CA MET A 235 6.72 -1.99 -13.89
C MET A 235 7.51 -1.14 -14.90
N ASN A 236 7.05 0.09 -15.17
CA ASN A 236 7.75 1.06 -15.99
C ASN A 236 9.03 1.55 -15.32
N LEU A 237 9.00 1.79 -14.01
CA LEU A 237 10.19 2.09 -13.21
C LEU A 237 11.24 0.97 -13.33
N PHE A 238 10.83 -0.30 -13.22
CA PHE A 238 11.74 -1.44 -13.39
C PHE A 238 12.38 -1.49 -14.78
N SER A 239 11.60 -1.23 -15.84
CA SER A 239 12.13 -1.18 -17.21
C SER A 239 13.21 -0.11 -17.36
N GLN A 240 12.99 1.07 -16.78
CA GLN A 240 13.95 2.17 -16.81
C GLN A 240 15.20 1.87 -15.98
N PHE A 241 15.02 1.28 -14.80
CA PHE A 241 16.10 0.95 -13.89
C PHE A 241 17.01 -0.14 -14.46
N ASN A 242 16.42 -1.17 -15.08
CA ASN A 242 17.15 -2.22 -15.79
C ASN A 242 17.93 -1.71 -17.01
N LYS A 243 17.47 -0.66 -17.71
CA LYS A 243 18.23 -0.02 -18.80
C LYS A 243 19.42 0.79 -18.28
N GLY A 244 19.34 1.29 -17.05
CA GLY A 244 20.40 2.06 -16.39
C GLY A 244 21.68 1.27 -16.08
N THR A 245 21.66 -0.07 -16.22
CA THR A 245 22.76 -0.97 -15.82
C THR A 245 23.78 -1.25 -16.92
N HIS A 246 23.65 -0.69 -18.12
CA HIS A 246 24.58 -0.90 -19.25
C HIS A 246 25.70 0.17 -19.35
N GLY A 247 26.13 0.74 -18.23
CA GLY A 247 27.30 1.63 -18.14
C GLY A 247 28.24 1.18 -17.02
N ALA A 248 29.53 1.54 -17.11
CA ALA A 248 30.53 1.24 -16.09
C ALA A 248 30.03 1.70 -14.71
N ALA A 249 29.77 0.74 -13.81
CA ALA A 249 29.41 0.86 -12.40
C ALA A 249 28.76 2.20 -11.97
N GLY A 250 27.44 2.19 -11.70
CA GLY A 250 26.82 3.13 -10.77
C GLY A 250 26.27 4.43 -11.37
N ARG A 251 25.17 4.36 -12.14
CA ARG A 251 24.43 5.57 -12.54
C ARG A 251 23.55 6.15 -11.42
N PHE A 252 23.13 5.33 -10.45
CA PHE A 252 22.28 5.73 -9.34
C PHE A 252 23.08 5.69 -8.04
N ASP A 253 23.03 6.78 -7.29
CA ASP A 253 23.62 6.85 -5.95
C ASP A 253 22.74 6.10 -4.93
N ILE A 254 23.31 5.82 -3.75
CA ILE A 254 22.60 5.11 -2.68
C ILE A 254 21.27 5.77 -2.29
N PRO A 255 21.18 7.12 -2.17
CA PRO A 255 19.90 7.79 -1.95
C PRO A 255 18.85 7.43 -3.01
N THR A 256 19.20 7.48 -4.29
CA THR A 256 18.27 7.10 -5.39
C THR A 256 17.84 5.64 -5.28
N LEU A 257 18.77 4.73 -4.98
CA LEU A 257 18.46 3.31 -4.78
C LEU A 257 17.47 3.10 -3.62
N ARG A 258 17.63 3.85 -2.52
CA ARG A 258 16.72 3.80 -1.37
C ARG A 258 15.33 4.32 -1.70
N THR A 259 15.21 5.45 -2.41
CA THR A 259 13.92 5.98 -2.86
C THR A 259 13.19 4.98 -3.75
N ILE A 260 13.91 4.32 -4.66
CA ILE A 260 13.36 3.27 -5.53
C ILE A 260 12.93 2.05 -4.71
N LYS A 261 13.75 1.58 -3.76
CA LYS A 261 13.37 0.50 -2.83
C LYS A 261 12.07 0.85 -2.12
N HIS A 262 12.00 2.04 -1.52
CA HIS A 262 10.85 2.51 -0.75
C HIS A 262 9.58 2.55 -1.60
N ARG A 263 9.64 3.12 -2.81
CA ARG A 263 8.51 3.15 -3.77
C ARG A 263 7.95 1.76 -4.06
N VAL A 264 8.83 0.78 -4.25
CA VAL A 264 8.46 -0.60 -4.58
C VAL A 264 7.92 -1.32 -3.36
N GLU A 265 8.54 -1.09 -2.20
CA GLU A 265 8.11 -1.64 -0.92
C GLU A 265 6.68 -1.18 -0.59
N ASP A 266 6.42 0.11 -0.68
CA ASP A 266 5.09 0.67 -0.40
C ASP A 266 4.04 0.17 -1.40
N SER A 267 4.42 -0.07 -2.66
CA SER A 267 3.53 -0.70 -3.65
C SER A 267 3.18 -2.13 -3.29
N ILE A 268 4.15 -2.91 -2.82
CA ILE A 268 3.89 -4.26 -2.32
C ILE A 268 3.02 -4.19 -1.06
N ARG A 269 3.23 -3.20 -0.17
CA ARG A 269 2.37 -2.98 1.01
C ARG A 269 0.93 -2.66 0.59
N PHE A 270 0.74 -1.75 -0.37
CA PHE A 270 -0.56 -1.40 -0.93
C PHE A 270 -1.27 -2.65 -1.48
N LEU A 271 -0.59 -3.44 -2.31
CA LEU A 271 -1.16 -4.65 -2.89
C LEU A 271 -1.41 -5.73 -1.83
N SER A 272 -0.55 -5.85 -0.81
CA SER A 272 -0.75 -6.77 0.31
C SER A 272 -1.98 -6.37 1.10
N SER A 273 -2.18 -5.08 1.37
CA SER A 273 -3.41 -4.57 1.97
C SER A 273 -4.61 -4.95 1.12
N LEU A 274 -4.59 -4.71 -0.20
CA LEU A 274 -5.65 -5.14 -1.11
C LEU A 274 -5.92 -6.66 -1.00
N VAL A 275 -4.90 -7.50 -0.96
CA VAL A 275 -5.07 -8.96 -0.85
C VAL A 275 -5.65 -9.38 0.51
N ARG A 276 -5.23 -8.76 1.61
CA ARG A 276 -5.62 -9.11 2.98
C ARG A 276 -7.03 -8.70 3.37
N GLY A 277 -7.64 -7.76 2.65
CA GLY A 277 -9.06 -7.41 2.84
C GLY A 277 -10.00 -8.59 2.63
N VAL A 278 -9.51 -9.64 1.95
CA VAL A 278 -10.23 -10.89 1.71
C VAL A 278 -10.10 -11.76 2.96
N GLN A 279 -10.82 -11.44 4.04
CA GLN A 279 -11.04 -12.46 5.07
C GLN A 279 -11.81 -13.61 4.43
N LEU A 280 -11.15 -14.77 4.30
CA LEU A 280 -11.80 -16.05 4.08
C LEU A 280 -12.83 -16.22 5.18
N SER A 281 -14.11 -16.16 4.82
CA SER A 281 -15.24 -16.41 5.71
C SER A 281 -15.04 -17.74 6.43
N SER A 282 -14.55 -17.63 7.66
CA SER A 282 -14.44 -18.75 8.57
C SER A 282 -15.75 -18.81 9.34
N GLY A 283 -16.69 -19.60 8.80
CA GLY A 283 -17.76 -20.23 9.58
C GLY A 283 -18.95 -19.35 9.97
N ASP A 284 -19.96 -19.33 9.09
CA ASP A 284 -21.31 -19.61 9.60
C ASP A 284 -21.28 -21.00 10.26
N VAL A 285 -21.33 -21.03 11.58
CA VAL A 285 -21.77 -22.21 12.33
C VAL A 285 -23.07 -21.79 13.00
N GLY A 286 -24.15 -22.42 12.56
CA GLY A 286 -25.51 -22.16 13.00
C GLY A 286 -25.84 -22.62 14.42
#